data_AF-A0A4R4LZC8-F1
#
_entry.id   AF-A0A4R4LZC8-F1
#
_cell.length_a   1.000
_cell.length_b   1.000
_cell.length_c   1.000
_cell.angle_alpha   90.00
_cell.angle_beta   90.00
_cell.angle_gamma   90.00
#
_symmetry.space_group_name_H-M   'P 1'
#
loop_
_entity.id
_entity.type
_entity.pdbx_description
1 polymer ?
#
loop_
_entity_poly.entity_id
_entity_poly.type
_entity_poly.pdbx_seq_one_letter_code
_entity_poly.pdbx_strand_id
1 'polypeptide(L)'
;MTTIEAPGLTGAAAAAVEAARDHLLGLQSPEGWWKAELETNVTMDAEDLLLRQFLGIRTDGETREAARWIRSRQRDDGTWANFFGGPPDLSTTIEAYVALRLAGDPADTAHMRRAAGYVREAGGIEASRVFTRIWLALFGQWSWDDLPVMPPELMCLPSRVPLNVYDWACWARQTIVPLTVLGSLRPVRTLPFDLAELRSGVRPAQDAKGWGRVFTALDRALHVYEKRPVRPLRTAALRRAAEWIIARQEADGCWGGIQPPWVYSLMALHELGYGLDHPIIRRGLGGLDRFTIRDEKGRRLEACQSPVWDTVLAMNALSDAGTPPGDPALLRAARWVAAEEVRGPGDWQVRRPSL
;
A
#
# COMPACT_ATOMS: atom_id res chain seq x y z
N MET A 1 -34.83 3.11 33.92
CA MET A 1 -33.70 2.24 33.55
C MET A 1 -33.08 1.75 34.84
N THR A 2 -33.45 0.55 35.27
CA THR A 2 -32.93 -0.12 36.45
C THR A 2 -31.66 -0.85 36.03
N THR A 3 -30.50 -0.35 36.45
CA THR A 3 -29.24 -1.10 36.39
C THR A 3 -29.40 -2.29 37.33
N ILE A 4 -29.55 -3.50 36.79
CA ILE A 4 -29.54 -4.71 37.60
C ILE A 4 -28.08 -4.91 38.02
N GLU A 5 -27.76 -4.66 39.29
CA GLU A 5 -26.48 -5.06 39.86
C GLU A 5 -26.40 -6.59 39.80
N ALA A 6 -25.66 -7.11 38.82
CA ALA A 6 -25.30 -8.53 38.78
C ALA A 6 -24.25 -8.78 39.89
N PRO A 7 -24.55 -9.58 40.93
CA PRO A 7 -23.62 -9.84 42.01
C PRO A 7 -22.30 -10.41 41.47
N GLY A 8 -21.17 -9.84 41.88
CA GLY A 8 -19.83 -10.28 41.46
C GLY A 8 -19.31 -9.68 40.15
N LEU A 9 -20.13 -8.93 39.40
CA LEU A 9 -19.70 -8.31 38.13
C LEU A 9 -18.53 -7.32 38.34
N THR A 10 -18.58 -6.52 39.40
CA THR A 10 -17.51 -5.55 39.73
C THR A 10 -16.19 -6.24 40.05
N GLY A 11 -16.23 -7.34 40.82
CA GLY A 11 -15.03 -8.12 41.14
C GLY A 11 -14.44 -8.82 39.91
N ALA A 12 -15.30 -9.40 39.06
CA ALA A 12 -14.88 -10.00 37.81
C ALA A 12 -14.28 -8.97 36.83
N ALA A 13 -14.87 -7.77 36.75
CA ALA A 13 -14.34 -6.69 35.93
C ALA A 13 -12.98 -6.21 36.43
N ALA A 14 -12.79 -6.06 37.75
CA ALA A 14 -11.50 -5.68 38.31
C ALA A 14 -10.41 -6.72 38.01
N ALA A 15 -10.70 -8.00 38.21
CA ALA A 15 -9.78 -9.09 37.87
C ALA A 15 -9.44 -9.13 36.37
N ALA A 16 -10.42 -8.86 35.49
CA ALA A 16 -10.20 -8.79 34.06
C ALA A 16 -9.29 -7.60 33.67
N VAL A 17 -9.46 -6.44 34.30
CA VAL A 17 -8.60 -5.27 34.08
C VAL A 17 -7.17 -5.55 34.54
N GLU A 18 -6.98 -6.16 35.71
CA GLU A 18 -5.66 -6.55 36.21
C GLU A 18 -4.96 -7.52 35.25
N ALA A 19 -5.66 -8.57 34.81
CA ALA A 19 -5.13 -9.53 33.85
C ALA A 19 -4.78 -8.88 32.49
N ALA A 20 -5.63 -7.97 32.00
CA ALA A 20 -5.40 -7.25 30.75
C ALA A 20 -4.20 -6.29 30.85
N ARG A 21 -4.06 -5.59 31.98
CA ARG A 21 -2.91 -4.72 32.27
C ARG A 21 -1.62 -5.54 32.29
N ASP A 22 -1.59 -6.64 33.03
CA ASP A 22 -0.40 -7.48 33.17
C ASP A 22 -0.02 -8.12 31.82
N HIS A 23 -1.02 -8.55 31.03
CA HIS A 23 -0.79 -9.02 29.67
C HIS A 23 -0.20 -7.92 28.77
N LEU A 24 -0.79 -6.72 28.76
CA LEU A 24 -0.31 -5.61 27.95
C LEU A 24 1.11 -5.21 28.35
N LEU A 25 1.43 -5.14 29.64
CA LEU A 25 2.80 -4.92 30.13
C LEU A 25 3.77 -6.00 29.61
N GLY A 26 3.33 -7.26 29.60
CA GLY A 26 4.12 -8.38 29.06
C GLY A 26 4.38 -8.34 27.56
N LEU A 27 3.61 -7.55 26.79
CA LEU A 27 3.80 -7.36 25.35
C LEU A 27 4.77 -6.23 25.00
N GLN A 28 5.25 -5.46 25.97
CA GLN A 28 6.19 -4.37 25.69
C GLN A 28 7.49 -4.91 25.11
N SER A 29 7.97 -4.31 24.03
CA SER A 29 9.30 -4.63 23.52
C SER A 29 10.38 -4.20 24.53
N PRO A 30 11.55 -4.87 24.54
CA PRO A 30 12.69 -4.47 25.38
C PRO A 30 13.13 -3.01 25.16
N GLU A 31 12.93 -2.49 23.95
CA GLU A 31 13.21 -1.10 23.57
C GLU A 31 12.19 -0.10 24.13
N GLY A 32 11.05 -0.57 24.65
CA GLY A 32 10.08 0.24 25.38
C GLY A 32 8.79 0.59 24.63
N TRP A 33 8.63 0.15 23.38
CA TRP A 33 7.43 0.38 22.58
C TRP A 33 6.49 -0.82 22.57
N TRP A 34 5.25 -0.57 22.14
CA TRP A 34 4.31 -1.60 21.70
C TRP A 34 4.09 -1.46 20.20
N LYS A 35 3.97 -2.61 19.54
CA LYS A 35 3.56 -2.69 18.15
C LYS A 35 2.92 -4.05 17.93
N ALA A 36 1.69 -4.05 17.43
CA ALA A 36 1.08 -5.25 16.90
C ALA A 36 1.30 -5.34 15.38
N GLU A 37 1.04 -6.50 14.81
CA GLU A 37 0.91 -6.61 13.36
C GLU A 37 -0.24 -5.73 12.85
N LEU A 38 0.01 -4.97 11.78
CA LEU A 38 -1.05 -4.28 11.05
C LEU A 38 -1.59 -5.15 9.91
N GLU A 39 -2.63 -5.93 10.19
CA GLU A 39 -3.30 -6.78 9.21
C GLU A 39 -4.03 -5.94 8.14
N THR A 40 -3.92 -6.36 6.87
CA THR A 40 -4.67 -5.77 5.75
C THR A 40 -5.28 -6.85 4.85
N ASN A 41 -4.77 -7.02 3.64
CA ASN A 41 -5.17 -8.04 2.69
C ASN A 41 -3.97 -8.45 1.82
N VAL A 42 -4.17 -9.48 1.00
CA VAL A 42 -3.09 -10.10 0.22
C VAL A 42 -2.55 -9.25 -0.92
N THR A 43 -3.12 -8.07 -1.23
CA THR A 43 -2.56 -7.24 -2.30
C THR A 43 -1.17 -6.74 -1.94
N MET A 44 -0.85 -6.50 -0.66
CA MET A 44 0.51 -6.08 -0.26
C MET A 44 1.56 -7.12 -0.70
N ASP A 45 1.26 -8.41 -0.51
CA ASP A 45 2.12 -9.53 -0.88
C ASP A 45 2.16 -9.78 -2.39
N ALA A 46 1.00 -9.69 -3.05
CA ALA A 46 0.89 -9.84 -4.49
C ALA A 46 1.65 -8.73 -5.23
N GLU A 47 1.48 -7.48 -4.79
CA GLU A 47 2.13 -6.31 -5.36
C GLU A 47 3.64 -6.28 -5.09
N ASP A 48 4.12 -6.79 -3.94
CA ASP A 48 5.56 -7.00 -3.71
C ASP A 48 6.16 -8.05 -4.66
N LEU A 49 5.45 -9.16 -4.92
CA LEU A 49 5.89 -10.13 -5.93
C LEU A 49 5.92 -9.53 -7.34
N LEU A 50 4.91 -8.72 -7.69
CA LEU A 50 4.85 -8.01 -8.95
C LEU A 50 5.97 -6.98 -9.07
N LEU A 51 6.26 -6.19 -8.02
CA LEU A 51 7.40 -5.29 -7.97
C LEU A 51 8.71 -6.03 -8.26
N ARG A 52 8.95 -7.14 -7.55
CA ARG A 52 10.18 -7.93 -7.68
C ARG A 52 10.30 -8.56 -9.06
N GLN A 53 9.19 -9.01 -9.64
CA GLN A 53 9.13 -9.48 -11.02
C GLN A 53 9.44 -8.35 -12.01
N PHE A 54 8.88 -7.16 -11.80
CA PHE A 54 9.10 -5.99 -12.67
C PHE A 54 10.57 -5.55 -12.67
N LEU A 55 11.20 -5.51 -11.50
CA LEU A 55 12.61 -5.14 -11.33
C LEU A 55 13.60 -6.27 -11.70
N GLY A 56 13.11 -7.48 -12.00
CA GLY A 56 13.95 -8.63 -12.32
C GLY A 56 14.74 -9.21 -11.14
N ILE A 57 14.28 -8.97 -9.90
CA ILE A 57 14.93 -9.39 -8.65
C ILE A 57 14.17 -10.48 -7.89
N ARG A 58 13.09 -11.00 -8.46
CA ARG A 58 12.25 -12.04 -7.84
C ARG A 58 13.07 -13.31 -7.61
N THR A 59 13.02 -13.84 -6.39
CA THR A 59 13.64 -15.11 -6.01
C THR A 59 12.59 -16.21 -5.81
N ASP A 60 12.98 -17.47 -6.00
CA ASP A 60 12.08 -18.61 -5.76
C ASP A 60 11.68 -18.75 -4.29
N GLY A 61 12.58 -18.40 -3.36
CA GLY A 61 12.32 -18.45 -1.92
C GLY A 61 11.18 -17.53 -1.54
N GLU A 62 11.30 -16.24 -1.84
CA GLU A 62 10.29 -15.22 -1.54
C GLU A 62 8.97 -15.51 -2.27
N THR A 63 9.06 -15.98 -3.51
CA THR A 63 7.88 -16.38 -4.30
C THR A 63 7.09 -17.50 -3.61
N ARG A 64 7.76 -18.56 -3.15
CA ARG A 64 7.09 -19.65 -2.44
C ARG A 64 6.49 -19.21 -1.12
N GLU A 65 7.17 -18.35 -0.37
CA GLU A 65 6.68 -17.84 0.91
C GLU A 65 5.43 -16.96 0.74
N ALA A 66 5.47 -15.98 -0.17
CA ALA A 66 4.34 -15.11 -0.47
C ALA A 66 3.16 -15.92 -1.04
N ALA A 67 3.41 -16.85 -1.97
CA ALA A 67 2.34 -17.69 -2.53
C ALA A 67 1.68 -18.60 -1.48
N ARG A 68 2.45 -19.10 -0.50
CA ARG A 68 1.89 -19.90 0.61
C ARG A 68 0.92 -19.06 1.44
N TRP A 69 1.30 -17.83 1.76
CA TRP A 69 0.43 -16.91 2.48
C TRP A 69 -0.80 -16.53 1.67
N ILE A 70 -0.64 -16.12 0.40
CA ILE A 70 -1.76 -15.77 -0.47
C ILE A 70 -2.76 -16.93 -0.58
N ARG A 71 -2.28 -18.18 -0.76
CA ARG A 71 -3.16 -19.37 -0.76
C ARG A 71 -3.88 -19.60 0.56
N SER A 72 -3.21 -19.39 1.71
CA SER A 72 -3.85 -19.61 3.02
C SER A 72 -4.96 -18.59 3.33
N ARG A 73 -5.00 -17.47 2.60
CA ARG A 73 -6.05 -16.45 2.70
C ARG A 73 -7.18 -16.61 1.69
N GLN A 74 -7.08 -17.57 0.77
CA GLN A 74 -8.16 -17.88 -0.16
C GLN A 74 -9.35 -18.48 0.60
N ARG A 75 -10.55 -17.99 0.31
CA ARG A 75 -11.78 -18.55 0.90
C ARG A 75 -12.24 -19.80 0.14
N ASP A 76 -13.19 -20.53 0.73
CA ASP A 76 -13.74 -21.75 0.14
C ASP A 76 -14.35 -21.52 -1.26
N ASP A 77 -14.98 -20.36 -1.46
CA ASP A 77 -15.52 -19.92 -2.76
C ASP A 77 -14.45 -19.56 -3.81
N GLY A 78 -13.17 -19.60 -3.44
CA GLY A 78 -12.04 -19.34 -4.32
C GLY A 78 -11.62 -17.88 -4.43
N THR A 79 -12.17 -16.98 -3.62
CA THR A 79 -11.90 -15.54 -3.71
C THR A 79 -11.14 -15.01 -2.49
N TRP A 80 -10.77 -13.73 -2.54
CA TRP A 80 -10.16 -12.99 -1.43
C TRP A 80 -11.01 -11.77 -1.07
N ALA A 81 -10.89 -11.30 0.17
CA ALA A 81 -11.57 -10.11 0.68
C ALA A 81 -10.54 -9.01 1.02
N ASN A 82 -11.00 -7.77 1.05
CA ASN A 82 -10.20 -6.59 1.42
C ASN A 82 -10.09 -6.37 2.94
N PHE A 83 -10.97 -6.99 3.75
CA PHE A 83 -10.92 -7.01 5.21
C PHE A 83 -11.43 -8.34 5.78
N PHE A 84 -11.16 -8.60 7.07
CA PHE A 84 -11.54 -9.84 7.75
C PHE A 84 -13.07 -10.05 7.76
N GLY A 85 -13.53 -11.19 7.25
CA GLY A 85 -14.95 -11.50 7.14
C GLY A 85 -15.70 -10.70 6.07
N GLY A 86 -14.99 -9.92 5.24
CA GLY A 86 -15.58 -9.14 4.16
C GLY A 86 -16.07 -9.98 2.97
N PRO A 87 -16.86 -9.37 2.07
CA PRO A 87 -17.33 -10.03 0.87
C PRO A 87 -16.18 -10.35 -0.11
N PRO A 88 -16.43 -11.18 -1.15
CA PRO A 88 -15.52 -11.28 -2.30
C PRO A 88 -15.15 -9.90 -2.84
N ASP A 89 -13.86 -9.63 -3.01
CA ASP A 89 -13.35 -8.41 -3.65
C ASP A 89 -12.67 -8.74 -4.98
N LEU A 90 -13.13 -8.07 -6.05
CA LEU A 90 -12.67 -8.31 -7.42
C LEU A 90 -11.19 -8.02 -7.60
N SER A 91 -10.74 -6.85 -7.13
CA SER A 91 -9.37 -6.37 -7.37
C SER A 91 -8.36 -7.20 -6.58
N THR A 92 -8.67 -7.49 -5.32
CA THR A 92 -7.88 -8.36 -4.45
C THR A 92 -7.77 -9.76 -5.04
N THR A 93 -8.87 -10.32 -5.56
CA THR A 93 -8.87 -11.65 -6.17
C THR A 93 -8.05 -11.69 -7.46
N ILE A 94 -8.12 -10.65 -8.30
CA ILE A 94 -7.28 -10.56 -9.51
C ILE A 94 -5.80 -10.53 -9.14
N GLU A 95 -5.39 -9.64 -8.22
CA GLU A 95 -3.97 -9.49 -7.87
C GLU A 95 -3.42 -10.74 -7.20
N ALA A 96 -4.19 -11.37 -6.31
CA ALA A 96 -3.86 -12.66 -5.72
C ALA A 96 -3.69 -13.75 -6.81
N TYR A 97 -4.62 -13.83 -7.76
CA TYR A 97 -4.55 -14.78 -8.86
C TYR A 97 -3.26 -14.59 -9.69
N VAL A 98 -2.91 -13.35 -10.08
CA VAL A 98 -1.69 -13.10 -10.86
C VAL A 98 -0.44 -13.49 -10.07
N ALA A 99 -0.39 -13.20 -8.78
CA ALA A 99 0.72 -13.59 -7.92
C ALA A 99 0.88 -15.12 -7.81
N LEU A 100 -0.23 -15.87 -7.71
CA LEU A 100 -0.19 -17.34 -7.72
C LEU A 100 0.22 -17.90 -9.08
N ARG A 101 -0.21 -17.30 -10.19
CA ARG A 101 0.28 -17.66 -11.52
C ARG A 101 1.79 -17.44 -11.66
N LEU A 102 2.32 -16.34 -11.11
CA LEU A 102 3.77 -16.10 -11.03
C LEU A 102 4.51 -17.12 -10.16
N ALA A 103 3.83 -17.65 -9.14
CA ALA A 103 4.35 -18.72 -8.29
C ALA A 103 4.28 -20.12 -8.91
N GLY A 104 3.67 -20.25 -10.09
CA GLY A 104 3.59 -21.50 -10.85
C GLY A 104 2.29 -22.28 -10.67
N ASP A 105 1.28 -21.73 -9.99
CA ASP A 105 -0.03 -22.37 -9.86
C ASP A 105 -0.71 -22.43 -11.25
N PRO A 106 -1.04 -23.62 -11.78
CA PRO A 106 -1.68 -23.73 -13.09
C PRO A 106 -3.12 -23.18 -13.08
N ALA A 107 -3.47 -22.46 -14.15
CA ALA A 107 -4.78 -21.81 -14.31
C ALA A 107 -5.96 -22.79 -14.26
N ASP A 108 -5.72 -24.04 -14.64
CA ASP A 108 -6.72 -25.11 -14.68
C ASP A 108 -6.89 -25.83 -13.33
N THR A 109 -6.12 -25.53 -12.29
CA THR A 109 -6.36 -26.13 -10.96
C THR A 109 -7.69 -25.66 -10.36
N ALA A 110 -8.31 -26.49 -9.51
CA ALA A 110 -9.64 -26.21 -8.98
C ALA A 110 -9.74 -24.85 -8.26
N HIS A 111 -8.72 -24.47 -7.49
CA HIS A 111 -8.71 -23.22 -6.73
C HIS A 111 -8.54 -21.98 -7.64
N MET A 112 -7.72 -22.08 -8.70
CA MET A 112 -7.56 -21.02 -9.70
C MET A 112 -8.81 -20.87 -10.58
N ARG A 113 -9.45 -21.99 -10.98
CA ARG A 113 -10.71 -21.93 -11.75
C ARG A 113 -11.85 -21.27 -10.99
N ARG A 114 -11.97 -21.49 -9.68
CA ARG A 114 -12.97 -20.80 -8.85
C ARG A 114 -12.72 -19.29 -8.80
N ALA A 115 -11.48 -18.88 -8.56
CA ALA A 115 -11.08 -17.48 -8.59
C ALA A 115 -11.40 -16.81 -9.95
N ALA A 116 -11.00 -17.44 -11.05
CA ALA A 116 -11.26 -16.95 -12.41
C ALA A 116 -12.76 -16.95 -12.77
N GLY A 117 -13.54 -17.91 -12.26
CA GLY A 117 -15.00 -17.93 -12.36
C GLY A 117 -15.63 -16.68 -11.74
N TYR A 118 -15.32 -16.44 -10.47
CA TYR A 118 -15.78 -15.25 -9.76
C TYR A 118 -15.34 -13.95 -10.46
N VAL A 119 -14.07 -13.84 -10.87
CA VAL A 119 -13.56 -12.63 -11.54
C VAL A 119 -14.38 -12.31 -12.78
N ARG A 120 -14.70 -13.31 -13.61
CA ARG A 120 -15.54 -13.12 -14.81
C ARG A 120 -16.97 -12.72 -14.45
N GLU A 121 -17.58 -13.37 -13.46
CA GLU A 121 -18.93 -13.04 -12.99
C GLU A 121 -19.02 -11.62 -12.43
N ALA A 122 -17.95 -11.14 -11.78
CA ALA A 122 -17.85 -9.79 -11.24
C ALA A 122 -17.45 -8.72 -12.28
N GLY A 123 -17.41 -9.05 -13.58
CA GLY A 123 -17.15 -8.10 -14.67
C GLY A 123 -15.72 -8.11 -15.22
N GLY A 124 -14.88 -9.05 -14.77
CA GLY A 124 -13.53 -9.29 -15.27
C GLY A 124 -12.51 -8.24 -14.84
N ILE A 125 -11.31 -8.33 -15.41
CA ILE A 125 -10.25 -7.31 -15.26
C ILE A 125 -10.78 -5.91 -15.59
N GLU A 126 -11.66 -5.81 -16.57
CA GLU A 126 -12.23 -4.56 -17.07
C GLU A 126 -12.98 -3.77 -15.98
N ALA A 127 -13.58 -4.46 -14.99
CA ALA A 127 -14.31 -3.87 -13.87
C ALA A 127 -13.44 -3.58 -12.63
N SER A 128 -12.14 -3.91 -12.66
CA SER A 128 -11.25 -3.72 -11.51
C SER A 128 -10.88 -2.25 -11.23
N ARG A 129 -10.38 -1.99 -10.02
CA ARG A 129 -9.90 -0.66 -9.62
C ARG A 129 -8.74 -0.18 -10.50
N VAL A 130 -8.53 1.13 -10.57
CA VAL A 130 -7.48 1.74 -11.40
C VAL A 130 -6.09 1.20 -11.03
N PHE A 131 -5.79 1.00 -9.75
CA PHE A 131 -4.48 0.45 -9.32
C PHE A 131 -4.21 -0.95 -9.85
N THR A 132 -5.19 -1.86 -9.82
CA THR A 132 -5.05 -3.20 -10.43
C THR A 132 -4.76 -3.09 -11.92
N ARG A 133 -5.45 -2.19 -12.63
CA ARG A 133 -5.19 -1.96 -14.06
C ARG A 133 -3.84 -1.32 -14.33
N ILE A 134 -3.32 -0.47 -13.44
CA ILE A 134 -1.94 0.05 -13.52
C ILE A 134 -0.93 -1.10 -13.40
N TRP A 135 -1.09 -1.97 -12.39
CA TRP A 135 -0.25 -3.16 -12.23
C TRP A 135 -0.29 -4.04 -13.47
N LEU A 136 -1.48 -4.30 -14.02
CA LEU A 136 -1.62 -5.08 -15.25
C LEU A 136 -1.02 -4.37 -16.48
N ALA A 137 -1.07 -3.03 -16.56
CA ALA A 137 -0.44 -2.27 -17.64
C ALA A 137 1.08 -2.32 -17.60
N LEU A 138 1.68 -2.30 -16.40
CA LEU A 138 3.13 -2.54 -16.19
C LEU A 138 3.56 -3.91 -16.75
N PHE A 139 2.63 -4.85 -16.89
CA PHE A 139 2.86 -6.20 -17.41
C PHE A 139 2.28 -6.46 -18.81
N GLY A 140 1.80 -5.42 -19.50
CA GLY A 140 1.20 -5.54 -20.84
C GLY A 140 -0.15 -6.27 -20.87
N GLN A 141 -0.74 -6.54 -19.70
CA GLN A 141 -2.06 -7.16 -19.53
C GLN A 141 -3.19 -6.12 -19.50
N TRP A 142 -2.87 -4.84 -19.63
CA TRP A 142 -3.81 -3.74 -19.82
C TRP A 142 -3.16 -2.64 -20.66
N SER A 143 -3.94 -1.87 -21.41
CA SER A 143 -3.39 -0.76 -22.19
C SER A 143 -3.19 0.47 -21.31
N TRP A 144 -2.00 1.09 -21.39
CA TRP A 144 -1.76 2.41 -20.78
C TRP A 144 -2.69 3.50 -21.32
N ASP A 145 -3.23 3.35 -22.53
CA ASP A 145 -4.20 4.29 -23.13
C ASP A 145 -5.61 4.18 -22.55
N ASP A 146 -5.91 3.11 -21.81
CA ASP A 146 -7.19 2.90 -21.14
C ASP A 146 -7.11 3.27 -19.63
N LEU A 147 -6.03 3.92 -19.19
CA LEU A 147 -5.81 4.40 -17.82
C LEU A 147 -5.95 5.93 -17.75
N PRO A 148 -6.41 6.48 -16.61
CA PRO A 148 -6.44 7.93 -16.41
C PRO A 148 -5.04 8.54 -16.57
N VAL A 149 -4.95 9.64 -17.31
CA VAL A 149 -3.66 10.31 -17.54
C VAL A 149 -3.29 11.19 -16.36
N MET A 150 -2.10 10.94 -15.80
CA MET A 150 -1.49 11.78 -14.76
C MET A 150 -0.15 12.32 -15.29
N PRO A 151 -0.13 13.54 -15.86
CA PRO A 151 1.08 14.07 -16.50
C PRO A 151 2.10 14.49 -15.44
N PRO A 152 3.41 14.23 -15.63
CA PRO A 152 4.45 14.67 -14.70
C PRO A 152 4.52 16.20 -14.61
N GLU A 153 3.99 16.93 -15.60
CA GLU A 153 3.88 18.39 -15.59
C GLU A 153 3.10 18.95 -14.37
N LEU A 154 2.31 18.12 -13.67
CA LEU A 154 1.73 18.47 -12.37
C LEU A 154 2.80 18.94 -11.35
N MET A 155 4.02 18.43 -11.45
CA MET A 155 5.15 18.83 -10.61
C MET A 155 5.56 20.30 -10.79
N CYS A 156 5.23 20.89 -11.94
CA CYS A 156 5.55 22.28 -12.27
C CYS A 156 4.48 23.27 -11.75
N LEU A 157 3.32 22.78 -11.29
CA LEU A 157 2.25 23.63 -10.81
C LEU A 157 2.62 24.30 -9.46
N PRO A 158 2.48 25.62 -9.31
CA PRO A 158 2.62 26.29 -8.03
C PRO A 158 1.58 25.79 -7.00
N SER A 159 1.92 25.84 -5.72
CA SER A 159 1.02 25.40 -4.62
C SER A 159 -0.28 26.21 -4.46
N ARG A 160 -0.41 27.31 -5.20
CA ARG A 160 -1.62 28.16 -5.23
C ARG A 160 -2.61 27.75 -6.32
N VAL A 161 -2.21 26.90 -7.27
CA VAL A 161 -3.05 26.47 -8.39
C VAL A 161 -3.83 25.21 -7.99
N PRO A 162 -5.13 25.09 -8.27
CA PRO A 162 -5.90 23.88 -7.98
C PRO A 162 -5.29 22.62 -8.61
N LEU A 163 -5.43 21.48 -7.93
CA LEU A 163 -4.91 20.17 -8.32
C LEU A 163 -3.38 20.07 -8.33
N ASN A 164 -2.67 21.08 -7.80
CA ASN A 164 -1.24 20.96 -7.55
C ASN A 164 -0.98 19.79 -6.58
N VAL A 165 0.23 19.26 -6.63
CA VAL A 165 0.67 18.10 -5.83
C VAL A 165 0.36 18.27 -4.34
N TYR A 166 0.40 19.49 -3.81
CA TYR A 166 0.14 19.81 -2.40
C TYR A 166 -1.34 19.98 -2.01
N ASP A 167 -2.28 19.82 -2.95
CA ASP A 167 -3.72 19.70 -2.66
C ASP A 167 -4.12 18.30 -2.21
N TRP A 168 -3.28 17.30 -2.50
CA TRP A 168 -3.56 15.91 -2.24
C TRP A 168 -3.12 15.55 -0.83
N ALA A 169 -3.84 14.63 -0.18
CA ALA A 169 -3.43 14.04 1.10
C ALA A 169 -2.02 13.44 0.99
N CYS A 170 -1.27 13.42 2.10
CA CYS A 170 0.14 13.01 2.10
C CYS A 170 0.36 11.62 1.47
N TRP A 171 -0.44 10.61 1.85
CA TRP A 171 -0.36 9.25 1.29
C TRP A 171 -0.61 9.24 -0.23
N ALA A 172 -1.59 10.01 -0.69
CA ALA A 172 -2.00 10.03 -2.09
C ALA A 172 -0.92 10.74 -2.91
N ARG A 173 -0.46 11.89 -2.44
CA ARG A 173 0.61 12.66 -3.08
C ARG A 173 1.85 11.82 -3.37
N GLN A 174 2.34 11.09 -2.36
CA GLN A 174 3.52 10.24 -2.52
C GLN A 174 3.30 9.09 -3.51
N THR A 175 2.05 8.67 -3.72
CA THR A 175 1.68 7.65 -4.73
C THR A 175 1.56 8.26 -6.12
N ILE A 176 0.97 9.45 -6.24
CA ILE A 176 0.73 10.08 -7.55
C ILE A 176 2.02 10.48 -8.23
N VAL A 177 2.98 11.08 -7.51
CA VAL A 177 4.23 11.55 -8.13
C VAL A 177 4.96 10.44 -8.90
N PRO A 178 5.27 9.27 -8.32
CA PRO A 178 5.88 8.17 -9.08
C PRO A 178 4.96 7.61 -10.17
N LEU A 179 3.64 7.59 -9.97
CA LEU A 179 2.71 7.18 -11.03
C LEU A 179 2.70 8.14 -12.22
N THR A 180 2.98 9.44 -12.02
CA THR A 180 3.13 10.38 -13.14
C THR A 180 4.36 10.06 -14.00
N VAL A 181 5.43 9.54 -13.37
CA VAL A 181 6.62 9.05 -14.08
C VAL A 181 6.28 7.78 -14.85
N LEU A 182 5.72 6.77 -14.18
CA LEU A 182 5.38 5.48 -14.79
C LEU A 182 4.35 5.64 -15.91
N GLY A 183 3.30 6.45 -15.72
CA GLY A 183 2.29 6.73 -16.75
C GLY A 183 2.83 7.52 -17.95
N SER A 184 3.94 8.24 -17.77
CA SER A 184 4.63 8.95 -18.84
C SER A 184 5.60 8.06 -19.63
N LEU A 185 6.35 7.20 -18.93
CA LEU A 185 7.31 6.28 -19.55
C LEU A 185 6.64 5.03 -20.12
N ARG A 186 5.47 4.65 -19.56
CA ARG A 186 4.65 3.50 -19.94
C ARG A 186 5.46 2.20 -20.08
N PRO A 187 6.26 1.84 -19.06
CA PRO A 187 7.11 0.66 -19.14
C PRO A 187 6.25 -0.59 -19.17
N VAL A 188 6.75 -1.62 -19.87
CA VAL A 188 6.10 -2.93 -19.97
C VAL A 188 7.14 -4.02 -19.76
N ARG A 189 6.85 -4.94 -18.85
CA ARG A 189 7.58 -6.20 -18.64
C ARG A 189 6.67 -7.37 -19.01
N THR A 190 7.19 -8.39 -19.67
CA THR A 190 6.37 -9.53 -20.10
C THR A 190 6.18 -10.52 -18.95
N LEU A 191 4.93 -10.94 -18.71
CA LEU A 191 4.64 -12.10 -17.88
C LEU A 191 4.85 -13.40 -18.67
N PRO A 192 5.21 -14.51 -18.02
CA PRO A 192 5.36 -15.80 -18.69
C PRO A 192 4.03 -16.43 -19.13
N PHE A 193 2.91 -15.73 -18.95
CA PHE A 193 1.56 -16.18 -19.25
C PHE A 193 0.63 -15.00 -19.58
N ASP A 194 -0.52 -15.31 -20.17
CA ASP A 194 -1.65 -14.39 -20.37
C ASP A 194 -2.72 -14.59 -19.28
N LEU A 195 -3.64 -13.63 -19.18
CA LEU A 195 -4.77 -13.55 -18.25
C LEU A 195 -6.13 -13.50 -18.97
N ALA A 196 -6.21 -14.02 -20.19
CA ALA A 196 -7.44 -14.03 -20.99
C ALA A 196 -8.64 -14.65 -20.24
N GLU A 197 -8.40 -15.65 -19.39
CA GLU A 197 -9.42 -16.31 -18.56
C GLU A 197 -10.01 -15.42 -17.46
N LEU A 198 -9.40 -14.28 -17.16
CA LEU A 198 -9.91 -13.29 -16.21
C LEU A 198 -10.71 -12.17 -16.88
N ARG A 199 -10.72 -12.11 -18.22
CA ARG A 199 -11.42 -11.06 -18.95
C ARG A 199 -12.88 -11.40 -19.11
N SER A 200 -13.75 -10.40 -18.91
CA SER A 200 -15.17 -10.51 -19.29
C SER A 200 -15.38 -10.14 -20.76
N GLY A 201 -14.47 -9.36 -21.34
CA GLY A 201 -14.63 -8.74 -22.66
C GLY A 201 -15.63 -7.58 -22.67
N VAL A 202 -16.26 -7.27 -21.53
CA VAL A 202 -17.25 -6.21 -21.40
C VAL A 202 -16.61 -5.03 -20.69
N ARG A 203 -16.46 -3.91 -21.39
CA ARG A 203 -16.03 -2.65 -20.76
C ARG A 203 -17.18 -2.08 -19.92
N PRO A 204 -16.98 -1.79 -18.62
CA PRO A 204 -18.01 -1.17 -17.80
C PRO A 204 -18.48 0.17 -18.39
N ALA A 205 -19.79 0.41 -18.32
CA ALA A 205 -20.34 1.71 -18.71
C ALA A 205 -19.81 2.81 -17.78
N GLN A 206 -19.25 3.87 -18.36
CA GLN A 206 -18.80 5.04 -17.60
C GLN A 206 -19.95 6.03 -17.43
N ASP A 207 -20.80 5.82 -16.42
CA ASP A 207 -21.87 6.75 -16.06
C ASP A 207 -21.35 7.91 -15.20
N ALA A 208 -20.56 8.79 -15.80
CA ALA A 208 -20.04 9.97 -15.12
C ALA A 208 -21.12 11.06 -15.01
N LYS A 209 -21.56 11.38 -13.78
CA LYS A 209 -22.47 12.51 -13.47
C LYS A 209 -21.73 13.65 -12.76
N GLY A 210 -22.24 14.88 -12.90
CA GLY A 210 -21.68 16.07 -12.23
C GLY A 210 -20.20 16.32 -12.56
N TRP A 211 -19.37 16.47 -11.51
CA TRP A 211 -17.92 16.61 -11.61
C TRP A 211 -17.25 15.49 -12.42
N GLY A 212 -17.83 14.28 -12.45
CA GLY A 212 -17.33 13.17 -13.26
C GLY A 212 -17.19 13.54 -14.73
N ARG A 213 -18.13 14.30 -15.31
CA ARG A 213 -18.04 14.73 -16.73
C ARG A 213 -16.89 15.68 -16.98
N VAL A 214 -16.61 16.58 -16.03
CA VAL A 214 -15.49 17.53 -16.11
C VAL A 214 -14.18 16.76 -16.07
N PHE A 215 -14.03 15.81 -15.14
CA PHE A 215 -12.85 14.96 -15.07
C PHE A 215 -12.68 14.07 -16.31
N THR A 216 -13.76 13.51 -16.87
CA THR A 216 -13.70 12.77 -18.13
C THR A 216 -13.27 13.67 -19.30
N ALA A 217 -13.75 14.91 -19.36
CA ALA A 217 -13.35 15.85 -20.41
C ALA A 217 -11.88 16.26 -20.25
N LEU A 218 -11.43 16.53 -19.03
CA LEU A 218 -10.03 16.82 -18.71
C LEU A 218 -9.13 15.64 -19.09
N ASP A 219 -9.50 14.43 -18.69
CA ASP A 219 -8.76 13.21 -19.00
C ASP A 219 -8.65 12.99 -20.51
N ARG A 220 -9.73 13.20 -21.29
CA ARG A 220 -9.66 13.16 -22.76
C ARG A 220 -8.69 14.19 -23.34
N ALA A 221 -8.68 15.42 -22.81
CA ALA A 221 -7.74 16.45 -23.24
C ALA A 221 -6.29 16.08 -22.92
N LEU A 222 -6.05 15.49 -21.74
CA LEU A 222 -4.75 14.99 -21.32
C LEU A 222 -4.28 13.82 -22.21
N HIS A 223 -5.16 12.91 -22.61
CA HIS A 223 -4.84 11.86 -23.58
C HIS A 223 -4.41 12.42 -24.94
N VAL A 224 -5.02 13.53 -25.38
CA VAL A 224 -4.58 14.21 -26.62
C VAL A 224 -3.20 14.83 -26.43
N TYR A 225 -2.95 15.48 -25.29
CA TYR A 225 -1.63 16.03 -24.96
C TYR A 225 -0.54 14.95 -24.91
N GLU A 226 -0.83 13.78 -24.33
CA GLU A 226 0.16 12.69 -24.22
C GLU A 226 0.63 12.11 -25.55
N LYS A 227 -0.15 12.27 -26.63
CA LYS A 227 0.32 11.86 -27.96
C LYS A 227 1.49 12.71 -28.44
N ARG A 228 1.59 13.98 -28.00
CA ARG A 228 2.61 14.95 -28.41
C ARG A 228 2.92 15.94 -27.28
N PRO A 229 3.55 15.50 -26.18
CA PRO A 229 3.87 16.37 -25.06
C PRO A 229 4.97 17.36 -25.44
N VAL A 230 5.01 18.50 -24.75
CA VAL A 230 6.08 19.50 -24.92
C VAL A 230 7.37 18.94 -24.32
N ARG A 231 8.25 18.38 -25.18
CA ARG A 231 9.41 17.57 -24.74
C ARG A 231 10.30 18.24 -23.68
N PRO A 232 10.73 19.51 -23.80
CA PRO A 232 11.57 20.12 -22.77
C PRO A 232 10.86 20.24 -21.41
N LEU A 233 9.56 20.57 -21.43
CA LEU A 233 8.73 20.63 -20.24
C LEU A 233 8.57 19.25 -19.60
N ARG A 234 8.31 18.22 -20.42
CA ARG A 234 8.21 16.82 -20.00
C ARG A 234 9.50 16.35 -19.31
N THR A 235 10.65 16.60 -19.92
CA THR A 235 11.96 16.24 -19.35
C THR A 235 12.22 16.96 -18.03
N ALA A 236 11.93 18.27 -17.94
CA ALA A 236 12.07 19.03 -16.71
C ALA A 236 11.12 18.52 -15.60
N ALA A 237 9.89 18.17 -15.97
CA ALA A 237 8.89 17.65 -15.07
C ALA A 237 9.26 16.28 -14.51
N LEU A 238 9.77 15.37 -15.35
CA LEU A 238 10.28 14.06 -14.93
C LEU A 238 11.49 14.20 -13.99
N ARG A 239 12.43 15.11 -14.29
CA ARG A 239 13.55 15.41 -13.38
C ARG A 239 13.05 15.91 -12.02
N ARG A 240 12.08 16.83 -12.01
CA ARG A 240 11.49 17.35 -10.78
C ARG A 240 10.73 16.29 -10.00
N ALA A 241 10.05 15.37 -10.67
CA ALA A 241 9.43 14.20 -10.03
C ALA A 241 10.48 13.30 -9.37
N ALA A 242 11.58 13.01 -10.06
CA ALA A 242 12.69 12.20 -9.52
C ALA A 242 13.31 12.83 -8.26
N GLU A 243 13.66 14.12 -8.34
CA GLU A 243 14.19 14.89 -7.21
C GLU A 243 13.21 14.91 -6.04
N TRP A 244 11.91 15.07 -6.33
CA TRP A 244 10.86 15.09 -5.32
C TRP A 244 10.72 13.74 -4.59
N ILE A 245 10.78 12.63 -5.34
CA ILE A 245 10.74 11.26 -4.80
C ILE A 245 11.98 11.04 -3.94
N ILE A 246 13.19 11.29 -4.46
CA ILE A 246 14.45 11.05 -3.75
C ILE A 246 14.52 11.85 -2.44
N ALA A 247 14.10 13.12 -2.47
CA ALA A 247 14.12 13.99 -1.30
C ALA A 247 13.16 13.56 -0.17
N ARG A 248 12.24 12.63 -0.44
CA ARG A 248 11.23 12.13 0.49
C ARG A 248 11.40 10.66 0.86
N GLN A 249 12.52 10.04 0.47
CA GLN A 249 12.84 8.73 1.00
C GLN A 249 13.15 8.86 2.49
N GLU A 250 12.42 8.12 3.32
CA GLU A 250 12.58 8.11 4.76
C GLU A 250 13.85 7.33 5.17
N ALA A 251 14.25 7.47 6.44
CA ALA A 251 15.49 6.88 6.95
C ALA A 251 15.51 5.35 6.85
N ASP A 252 14.36 4.70 6.98
CA ASP A 252 14.16 3.26 6.82
C ASP A 252 14.09 2.80 5.36
N GLY A 253 14.15 3.73 4.40
CA GLY A 253 14.09 3.47 2.96
C GLY A 253 12.69 3.57 2.35
N CYS A 254 11.65 3.75 3.16
CA CYS A 254 10.28 3.84 2.67
C CYS A 254 9.96 5.21 2.05
N TRP A 255 8.73 5.31 1.54
CA TRP A 255 8.09 6.57 1.21
C TRP A 255 6.80 6.70 2.01
N GLY A 256 6.77 7.63 2.97
CA GLY A 256 5.58 7.94 3.75
C GLY A 256 5.10 6.83 4.68
N GLY A 257 5.95 5.85 4.99
CA GLY A 257 5.64 4.75 5.91
C GLY A 257 4.65 3.73 5.38
N ILE A 258 4.33 3.75 4.07
CA ILE A 258 3.27 2.92 3.49
C ILE A 258 3.68 2.26 2.16
N GLN A 259 3.12 1.08 1.89
CA GLN A 259 3.52 0.26 0.73
C GLN A 259 3.27 0.92 -0.66
N PRO A 260 2.10 1.55 -0.96
CA PRO A 260 1.82 1.98 -2.33
C PRO A 260 2.84 3.00 -2.90
N PRO A 261 3.13 4.14 -2.25
CA PRO A 261 4.13 5.07 -2.78
C PRO A 261 5.52 4.44 -2.84
N TRP A 262 5.83 3.47 -1.98
CA TRP A 262 7.11 2.80 -1.92
C TRP A 262 7.37 1.98 -3.18
N VAL A 263 6.46 1.08 -3.53
CA VAL A 263 6.63 0.19 -4.69
C VAL A 263 6.65 0.98 -6.00
N TYR A 264 5.78 2.00 -6.14
CA TYR A 264 5.78 2.86 -7.32
C TYR A 264 7.03 3.74 -7.40
N SER A 265 7.55 4.25 -6.28
CA SER A 265 8.78 5.04 -6.26
C SER A 265 10.00 4.24 -6.69
N LEU A 266 10.11 2.98 -6.24
CA LEU A 266 11.17 2.08 -6.68
C LEU A 266 11.12 1.83 -8.19
N MET A 267 9.94 1.51 -8.74
CA MET A 267 9.78 1.32 -10.19
C MET A 267 10.04 2.61 -10.97
N ALA A 268 9.51 3.75 -10.51
CA ALA A 268 9.69 5.04 -11.18
C ALA A 268 11.16 5.45 -11.25
N LEU A 269 11.90 5.34 -10.13
CA LEU A 269 13.33 5.63 -10.10
C LEU A 269 14.11 4.64 -10.97
N HIS A 270 13.77 3.35 -10.95
CA HIS A 270 14.42 2.37 -11.80
C HIS A 270 14.28 2.72 -13.30
N GLU A 271 13.07 3.06 -13.75
CA GLU A 271 12.81 3.45 -15.14
C GLU A 271 13.44 4.80 -15.52
N LEU A 272 13.74 5.65 -14.55
CA LEU A 272 14.51 6.88 -14.75
C LEU A 272 16.04 6.65 -14.78
N GLY A 273 16.50 5.39 -14.70
CA GLY A 273 17.89 5.01 -14.84
C GLY A 273 18.66 4.83 -13.54
N TYR A 274 17.98 4.84 -12.38
CA TYR A 274 18.60 4.50 -11.10
C TYR A 274 18.74 2.97 -11.01
N GLY A 275 19.97 2.47 -11.21
CA GLY A 275 20.26 1.04 -11.16
C GLY A 275 19.98 0.41 -9.79
N LEU A 276 19.87 -0.92 -9.75
CA LEU A 276 19.57 -1.67 -8.52
C LEU A 276 20.63 -1.46 -7.42
N ASP A 277 21.88 -1.17 -7.80
CA ASP A 277 22.96 -0.85 -6.87
C ASP A 277 22.96 0.60 -6.37
N HIS A 278 22.12 1.47 -6.92
CA HIS A 278 22.03 2.85 -6.47
C HIS A 278 21.58 2.91 -5.00
N PRO A 279 22.22 3.72 -4.13
CA PRO A 279 21.93 3.72 -2.69
C PRO A 279 20.46 3.92 -2.32
N ILE A 280 19.73 4.77 -3.06
CA ILE A 280 18.29 4.99 -2.87
C ILE A 280 17.47 3.72 -3.15
N ILE A 281 17.79 2.99 -4.23
CA ILE A 281 17.11 1.75 -4.59
C ILE A 281 17.43 0.66 -3.57
N ARG A 282 18.73 0.46 -3.25
CA ARG A 282 19.16 -0.53 -2.24
C ARG A 282 18.50 -0.30 -0.89
N ARG A 283 18.44 0.95 -0.43
CA ARG A 283 17.79 1.30 0.83
C ARG A 283 16.30 1.01 0.79
N GLY A 284 15.62 1.38 -0.30
CA GLY A 284 14.20 1.13 -0.44
C GLY A 284 13.87 -0.35 -0.52
N LEU A 285 14.67 -1.16 -1.21
CA LEU A 285 14.48 -2.61 -1.23
C LEU A 285 14.75 -3.24 0.15
N GLY A 286 15.82 -2.84 0.83
CA GLY A 286 16.14 -3.34 2.18
C GLY A 286 15.13 -2.93 3.25
N GLY A 287 14.45 -1.80 3.09
CA GLY A 287 13.39 -1.39 4.02
C GLY A 287 12.13 -2.26 3.92
N LEU A 288 11.80 -2.81 2.75
CA LEU A 288 10.64 -3.72 2.61
C LEU A 288 10.79 -4.97 3.50
N ASP A 289 12.02 -5.44 3.71
CA ASP A 289 12.28 -6.56 4.62
C ASP A 289 11.92 -6.23 6.08
N ARG A 290 12.04 -4.96 6.50
CA ARG A 290 11.63 -4.51 7.85
C ARG A 290 10.12 -4.49 8.04
N PHE A 291 9.36 -4.36 6.96
CA PHE A 291 7.89 -4.41 6.95
C PHE A 291 7.38 -5.82 6.71
N THR A 292 8.27 -6.80 6.49
CA THR A 292 7.90 -8.18 6.21
C THR A 292 7.92 -8.99 7.50
N ILE A 293 6.77 -9.53 7.89
CA ILE A 293 6.66 -10.51 8.97
C ILE A 293 6.91 -11.90 8.40
N ARG A 294 7.72 -12.71 9.09
CA ARG A 294 7.93 -14.13 8.80
C ARG A 294 7.77 -14.94 10.08
N ASP A 295 6.70 -15.73 10.15
CA ASP A 295 6.39 -16.60 11.28
C ASP A 295 5.75 -17.92 10.79
N GLU A 296 5.20 -18.70 11.72
CA GLU A 296 4.53 -19.98 11.44
C GLU A 296 3.32 -19.85 10.49
N LYS A 297 2.69 -18.67 10.41
CA LYS A 297 1.56 -18.40 9.51
C LYS A 297 2.02 -18.08 8.09
N GLY A 298 3.29 -17.72 7.92
CA GLY A 298 3.93 -17.46 6.63
C GLY A 298 4.57 -16.08 6.54
N ARG A 299 4.91 -15.69 5.29
CA ARG A 299 5.45 -14.36 4.97
C ARG A 299 4.32 -13.43 4.59
N ARG A 300 4.23 -12.28 5.27
CA ARG A 300 3.28 -11.22 4.93
C ARG A 300 3.89 -9.83 5.05
N LEU A 301 3.62 -8.97 4.09
CA LEU A 301 4.08 -7.58 4.07
C LEU A 301 3.05 -6.67 4.75
N GLU A 302 3.48 -5.95 5.78
CA GLU A 302 2.66 -4.92 6.42
C GLU A 302 2.48 -3.72 5.49
N ALA A 303 1.25 -3.21 5.38
CA ALA A 303 0.97 -2.01 4.59
C ALA A 303 1.56 -0.73 5.21
N CYS A 304 1.70 -0.71 6.53
CA CYS A 304 2.22 0.36 7.39
C CYS A 304 2.65 -0.24 8.73
N GLN A 305 3.39 0.49 9.55
CA GLN A 305 3.69 0.11 10.94
C GLN A 305 3.14 1.15 11.92
N SER A 306 2.69 0.71 13.08
CA SER A 306 1.98 1.54 14.08
C SER A 306 2.70 1.73 15.43
N PRO A 307 4.04 1.66 15.57
CA PRO A 307 4.67 1.58 16.90
C PRO A 307 4.41 2.84 17.77
N VAL A 308 4.41 4.04 17.19
CA VAL A 308 4.10 5.28 17.94
C VAL A 308 2.64 5.30 18.38
N TRP A 309 1.73 4.92 17.47
CA TRP A 309 0.30 4.89 17.74
C TRP A 309 -0.04 3.88 18.85
N ASP A 310 0.44 2.66 18.71
CA ASP A 310 0.18 1.56 19.65
C ASP A 310 0.78 1.86 21.02
N THR A 311 1.99 2.44 21.07
CA THR A 311 2.66 2.81 22.33
C THR A 311 1.88 3.88 23.10
N VAL A 312 1.44 4.95 22.43
CA VAL A 312 0.69 6.03 23.11
C VAL A 312 -0.67 5.53 23.61
N LEU A 313 -1.36 4.68 22.84
CA LEU A 313 -2.61 4.05 23.28
C LEU A 313 -2.38 3.10 24.46
N ALA A 314 -1.32 2.29 24.43
CA ALA A 314 -0.96 1.39 25.52
C ALA A 314 -0.64 2.18 26.80
N MET A 315 0.11 3.28 26.70
CA MET A 315 0.40 4.16 27.85
C MET A 315 -0.89 4.71 28.49
N ASN A 316 -1.84 5.19 27.68
CA ASN A 316 -3.13 5.67 28.17
C ASN A 316 -3.92 4.55 28.84
N ALA A 317 -4.05 3.40 28.19
CA ALA A 317 -4.80 2.26 28.72
C ALA A 317 -4.20 1.74 30.05
N LEU A 318 -2.87 1.67 30.16
CA LEU A 318 -2.19 1.27 31.38
C LEU A 318 -2.38 2.29 32.51
N SER A 319 -2.33 3.59 32.20
CA SER A 319 -2.61 4.66 33.17
C SER A 319 -4.05 4.58 33.67
N ASP A 320 -5.03 4.41 32.77
CA ASP A 320 -6.45 4.25 33.12
C ASP A 320 -6.72 2.98 33.94
N ALA A 321 -5.93 1.92 33.71
CA ALA A 321 -5.94 0.68 34.49
C ALA A 321 -5.20 0.78 35.85
N GLY A 322 -4.77 1.98 36.26
CA GLY A 322 -4.15 2.23 37.57
C GLY A 322 -2.67 1.90 37.66
N THR A 323 -1.97 1.74 36.54
CA THR A 323 -0.51 1.58 36.55
C THR A 323 0.14 2.86 37.10
N PRO A 324 1.02 2.78 38.12
CA PRO A 324 1.63 3.98 38.70
C PRO A 324 2.42 4.80 37.68
N PRO A 325 2.40 6.15 37.70
CA PRO A 325 3.17 6.98 36.77
C PRO A 325 4.68 6.74 36.79
N GLY A 326 5.21 6.23 37.91
CA GLY A 326 6.62 5.86 38.08
C GLY A 326 6.96 4.43 37.64
N ASP A 327 6.01 3.69 37.06
CA ASP A 327 6.24 2.33 36.61
C ASP A 327 7.37 2.29 35.55
N PRO A 328 8.37 1.38 35.69
CA PRO A 328 9.48 1.28 34.75
C PRO A 328 9.05 1.10 33.28
N ALA A 329 7.95 0.40 33.01
CA ALA A 329 7.44 0.18 31.65
C ALA A 329 6.94 1.50 31.02
N LEU A 330 6.15 2.29 31.77
CA LEU A 330 5.68 3.60 31.32
C LEU A 330 6.83 4.59 31.11
N LEU A 331 7.84 4.56 32.00
CA LEU A 331 9.02 5.42 31.85
C LEU A 331 9.87 5.05 30.64
N ARG A 332 10.01 3.76 30.30
CA ARG A 332 10.66 3.32 29.06
C ARG A 332 9.90 3.80 27.83
N ALA A 333 8.58 3.62 27.84
CA ALA A 333 7.71 4.04 26.75
C ALA A 333 7.76 5.55 26.52
N ALA A 334 7.67 6.34 27.58
CA ALA A 334 7.77 7.80 27.51
C ALA A 334 9.11 8.27 26.93
N ARG A 335 10.22 7.64 27.34
CA ARG A 335 11.54 7.93 26.77
C ARG A 335 11.62 7.56 25.29
N TRP A 336 11.06 6.41 24.91
CA TRP A 336 11.03 5.98 23.53
C TRP A 336 10.18 6.92 22.67
N VAL A 337 8.94 7.24 23.05
CA VAL A 337 8.07 8.18 22.33
C VAL A 337 8.72 9.56 22.19
N ALA A 338 9.37 10.06 23.24
CA ALA A 338 10.09 11.33 23.17
C ALA A 338 11.27 11.31 22.19
N ALA A 339 11.91 10.15 21.99
CA ALA A 339 12.98 9.97 21.01
C ALA A 339 12.47 9.91 19.56
N GLU A 340 11.21 9.53 19.35
CA GLU A 340 10.55 9.50 18.04
C GLU A 340 10.00 10.89 17.60
N GLU A 341 10.25 11.95 18.37
CA GLU A 341 9.82 13.30 18.04
C GLU A 341 10.46 13.80 16.73
N VAL A 342 9.63 14.08 15.72
CA VAL A 342 10.07 14.67 14.45
C VAL A 342 10.31 16.16 14.61
N ARG A 343 11.58 16.58 14.56
CA ARG A 343 12.01 17.99 14.65
C ARG A 343 12.37 18.63 13.31
N GLY A 344 12.25 17.87 12.24
CA GLY A 344 12.61 18.28 10.88
C GLY A 344 11.47 18.97 10.13
N PRO A 345 11.76 19.57 8.97
CA PRO A 345 10.73 20.07 8.08
C PRO A 345 9.90 18.93 7.51
N GLY A 346 8.67 19.25 7.09
CA GLY A 346 7.80 18.29 6.40
C GLY A 346 6.90 18.98 5.39
N ASP A 347 6.25 18.16 4.56
CA ASP A 347 5.36 18.62 3.49
C ASP A 347 4.19 19.50 3.99
N TRP A 348 3.84 19.39 5.27
CA TRP A 348 2.84 20.23 5.93
C TRP A 348 3.22 21.72 5.91
N GLN A 349 4.52 22.06 5.88
CA GLN A 349 5.01 23.44 5.83
C GLN A 349 4.55 24.20 4.59
N VAL A 350 4.27 23.51 3.48
CA VAL A 350 3.77 24.15 2.25
C VAL A 350 2.43 24.85 2.47
N ARG A 351 1.58 24.30 3.35
CA ARG A 351 0.27 24.86 3.71
C ARG A 351 0.27 25.56 5.07
N ARG A 352 1.20 25.20 5.95
CA ARG A 352 1.32 25.67 7.33
C ARG A 352 2.80 25.95 7.65
N PRO A 353 3.41 27.00 7.08
CA PRO A 353 4.85 27.25 7.20
C PRO A 353 5.32 27.67 8.60
N SER A 354 4.39 27.94 9.52
CA SER A 354 4.65 28.45 10.87
C SER A 354 4.13 27.54 11.99
N LEU A 355 3.75 26.29 11.65
CA LEU A 355 3.50 25.25 12.64
C LEU A 355 4.87 24.69 13.08
#